data_AF-A0A5C8SZQ1-F1
#
_entry.id   AF-A0A5C8SZQ1-F1
#
_cell.length_a   1.000
_cell.length_b   1.000
_cell.length_c   1.000
_cell.angle_alpha   90.00
_cell.angle_beta   90.00
_cell.angle_gamma   90.00
#
_symmetry.space_group_name_H-M   'P 1'
#
loop_
_entity.id
_entity.type
_entity.pdbx_description
1 polymer ?
#
loop_
_entity_poly.entity_id
_entity_poly.type
_entity_poly.pdbx_seq_one_letter_code
_entity_poly.pdbx_strand_id
1 'polypeptide(L)'
;MRDLPPAFAAHLAGGVTTLCRCWALRRRDGVALGFTDHDRDMTIAGLTYAARTGLEAAEAAAELGFAVSGGDVSGALSGLGLTEADIAGGLYDGAAVETWLVDWTDPDTRLLLDVGTLGEIRRAGDAFVAEVRGLADRLDAERGRTYRATCGADLGDARCGVDVA
;
A
#
# COMPACT_ATOMS: atom_id res chain seq x y z
N MET A 1 -3.47 -12.69 -17.20
CA MET A 1 -4.41 -11.67 -17.72
C MET A 1 -5.31 -11.28 -16.56
N ARG A 2 -5.47 -9.99 -16.27
CA ARG A 2 -6.30 -9.52 -15.15
C ARG A 2 -7.78 -9.59 -15.54
N ASP A 3 -8.62 -10.08 -14.65
CA ASP A 3 -10.08 -10.07 -14.85
C ASP A 3 -10.60 -8.64 -14.65
N LEU A 4 -11.37 -8.14 -15.62
CA LEU A 4 -11.88 -6.77 -15.62
C LEU A 4 -13.37 -6.79 -15.32
N PRO A 5 -13.85 -6.06 -14.28
CA PRO A 5 -15.27 -5.91 -14.04
C PRO A 5 -15.99 -5.41 -15.32
N PRO A 6 -17.17 -5.95 -15.67
CA PRO A 6 -17.83 -5.63 -16.94
C PRO A 6 -18.03 -4.14 -17.20
N ALA A 7 -18.40 -3.37 -16.18
CA ALA A 7 -18.54 -1.91 -16.27
C ALA A 7 -17.21 -1.22 -16.59
N PHE A 8 -16.13 -1.63 -15.93
CA PHE A 8 -14.79 -1.09 -16.15
C PHE A 8 -14.26 -1.45 -17.55
N ALA A 9 -14.48 -2.69 -17.99
CA ALA A 9 -14.11 -3.13 -19.34
C ALA A 9 -14.86 -2.35 -20.43
N ALA A 10 -16.17 -2.11 -20.24
CA ALA A 10 -16.97 -1.30 -21.15
C ALA A 10 -16.48 0.15 -21.22
N HIS A 11 -16.12 0.75 -20.07
CA HIS A 11 -15.54 2.09 -20.02
C HIS A 11 -14.23 2.19 -20.80
N LEU A 12 -13.30 1.25 -20.56
CA LEU A 12 -12.04 1.20 -21.29
C LEU A 12 -12.23 1.06 -22.81
N ALA A 13 -13.26 0.33 -23.25
CA ALA A 13 -13.58 0.17 -24.66
C ALA A 13 -14.16 1.43 -25.33
N GLY A 14 -14.62 2.41 -24.54
CA GLY A 14 -15.25 3.64 -25.04
C GLY A 14 -14.31 4.62 -25.76
N GLY A 15 -12.99 4.40 -25.71
CA GLY A 15 -11.98 5.17 -26.46
C GLY A 15 -11.61 6.54 -25.86
N VAL A 16 -12.49 7.14 -25.07
CA VAL A 16 -12.19 8.30 -24.20
C VAL A 16 -12.37 7.86 -22.76
N THR A 17 -11.32 7.97 -21.96
CA THR A 17 -11.35 7.54 -20.56
C THR A 17 -11.27 8.74 -19.61
N THR A 18 -11.83 8.54 -18.43
CA THR A 18 -11.89 9.51 -17.33
C THR A 18 -11.25 8.88 -16.09
N LEU A 19 -10.10 8.23 -16.28
CA LEU A 19 -9.46 7.45 -15.24
C LEU A 19 -8.44 8.29 -14.46
N CYS A 20 -8.43 8.10 -13.15
CA CYS A 20 -7.43 8.60 -12.22
C CYS A 20 -6.93 7.45 -11.35
N ARG A 21 -5.76 7.63 -10.74
CA ARG A 21 -5.26 6.72 -9.72
C ARG A 21 -5.69 7.20 -8.33
N CYS A 22 -6.02 6.21 -7.51
CA CYS A 22 -6.35 6.41 -6.12
C CYS A 22 -5.56 5.41 -5.27
N TRP A 23 -4.97 5.88 -4.17
CA TRP A 23 -4.23 5.04 -3.24
C TRP A 23 -4.87 5.09 -1.87
N ALA A 24 -5.15 3.93 -1.30
CA ALA A 24 -5.61 3.82 0.07
C ALA A 24 -4.48 3.27 0.94
N LEU A 25 -4.07 4.05 1.93
CA LEU A 25 -3.10 3.66 2.95
C LEU A 25 -3.85 3.35 4.24
N ARG A 26 -3.63 2.16 4.82
CA ARG A 26 -4.27 1.72 6.07
C ARG A 26 -3.22 1.35 7.11
N ARG A 27 -3.19 2.12 8.20
CA ARG A 27 -2.34 1.87 9.37
C ARG A 27 -2.92 0.76 10.25
N ARG A 28 -2.07 0.15 11.08
CA ARG A 28 -2.47 -0.93 12.01
C ARG A 28 -3.40 -0.47 13.13
N ASP A 29 -3.37 0.82 13.44
CA ASP A 29 -4.23 1.46 14.45
C ASP A 29 -5.63 1.85 13.90
N GLY A 30 -5.94 1.49 12.65
CA GLY A 30 -7.23 1.73 12.02
C GLY A 30 -7.35 3.06 11.30
N VAL A 31 -6.34 3.94 11.36
CA VAL A 31 -6.32 5.17 10.56
C VAL A 31 -6.15 4.82 9.08
N ALA A 32 -6.98 5.43 8.23
CA ALA A 32 -6.91 5.31 6.78
C ALA A 32 -6.72 6.68 6.13
N LEU A 33 -5.81 6.73 5.16
CA LEU A 33 -5.52 7.92 4.37
C LEU A 33 -5.74 7.59 2.89
N GLY A 34 -6.49 8.43 2.18
CA GLY A 34 -6.72 8.30 0.76
C GLY A 34 -6.00 9.41 -0.01
N PHE A 35 -5.47 9.07 -1.17
CA PHE A 35 -4.75 10.00 -2.05
C PHE A 35 -5.15 9.79 -3.50
N THR A 36 -5.23 10.86 -4.30
CA THR A 36 -5.53 10.75 -5.73
C THR A 36 -4.64 11.66 -6.59
N ASP A 37 -4.37 11.22 -7.82
CA ASP A 37 -3.73 12.05 -8.85
C ASP A 37 -4.75 12.93 -9.62
N HIS A 38 -6.04 12.80 -9.29
CA HIS A 38 -7.06 13.73 -9.75
C HIS A 38 -6.88 15.11 -9.09
N ASP A 39 -7.42 16.15 -9.73
CA ASP A 39 -7.24 17.54 -9.30
C ASP A 39 -8.24 17.97 -8.21
N ARG A 40 -9.17 17.09 -7.84
CA ARG A 40 -10.22 17.28 -6.82
C ARG A 40 -10.34 16.08 -5.90
N ASP A 41 -10.70 16.35 -4.65
CA ASP A 41 -10.97 15.31 -3.66
C ASP A 41 -12.13 14.43 -4.11
N MET A 42 -12.02 13.14 -3.83
CA MET A 42 -13.04 12.14 -4.14
C MET A 42 -13.32 11.27 -2.92
N THR A 43 -14.56 10.79 -2.77
CA THR A 43 -14.89 9.84 -1.70
C THR A 43 -15.29 8.51 -2.31
N ILE A 44 -14.63 7.44 -1.87
CA ILE A 44 -14.85 6.08 -2.37
C ILE A 44 -14.98 5.16 -1.16
N ALA A 45 -16.09 4.42 -1.08
CA ALA A 45 -16.36 3.48 0.02
C ALA A 45 -16.16 4.09 1.43
N GLY A 46 -16.50 5.38 1.61
CA GLY A 46 -16.37 6.10 2.89
C GLY A 46 -14.98 6.62 3.23
N LEU A 47 -13.97 6.40 2.37
CA LEU A 47 -12.65 7.01 2.48
C LEU A 47 -12.55 8.22 1.54
N THR A 48 -12.11 9.36 2.06
CA THR A 48 -11.78 10.53 1.24
C THR A 48 -10.35 10.40 0.71
N TYR A 49 -10.24 10.49 -0.60
CA TYR A 49 -9.00 10.55 -1.36
C TYR A 49 -8.70 12.02 -1.64
N ALA A 50 -7.73 12.55 -0.91
CA ALA A 50 -7.34 13.95 -1.03
C ALA A 50 -6.53 14.17 -2.31
N ALA A 51 -6.89 15.21 -3.07
CA ALA A 51 -6.16 15.68 -4.22
C ALA A 51 -4.99 16.56 -3.78
N ARG A 52 -3.96 16.65 -4.63
CA ARG A 52 -2.78 17.53 -4.41
C ARG A 52 -1.99 17.23 -3.13
N THR A 53 -2.29 16.13 -2.46
CA THR A 53 -1.50 15.57 -1.36
C THR A 53 -0.57 14.49 -1.89
N GLY A 54 0.32 14.87 -2.81
CA GLY A 54 1.65 14.28 -2.99
C GLY A 54 1.81 12.77 -3.21
N LEU A 55 0.81 12.00 -3.62
CA LEU A 55 1.08 10.66 -4.12
C LEU A 55 1.25 10.68 -5.64
N GLU A 56 2.44 11.07 -6.07
CA GLU A 56 2.88 10.84 -7.45
C GLU A 56 3.52 9.45 -7.50
N ALA A 57 2.97 8.54 -8.29
CA ALA A 57 3.60 7.24 -8.50
C ALA A 57 4.93 7.44 -9.24
N ALA A 58 6.04 7.30 -8.51
CA ALA A 58 7.30 6.97 -9.17
C ALA A 58 7.14 5.62 -9.88
N GLU A 59 7.71 5.52 -11.09
CA GLU A 59 7.56 4.39 -12.00
C GLU A 59 7.67 3.04 -11.28
N ALA A 60 6.54 2.31 -11.23
CA ALA A 60 6.48 0.96 -10.69
C ALA A 60 7.05 0.00 -11.74
N ALA A 61 8.29 -0.47 -11.54
CA ALA A 61 8.85 -1.53 -12.36
C ALA A 61 8.27 -2.87 -11.87
N ALA A 62 7.27 -3.39 -12.57
CA ALA A 62 6.81 -4.77 -12.35
C ALA A 62 7.77 -5.73 -13.06
N GLU A 63 8.71 -6.33 -12.32
CA GLU A 63 9.56 -7.38 -12.87
C GLU A 63 8.80 -8.72 -12.91
N LEU A 64 8.65 -9.28 -14.10
CA LEU A 64 8.06 -10.62 -14.27
C LEU A 64 9.11 -11.68 -13.95
N GLY A 65 9.31 -11.98 -12.67
CA GLY A 65 10.15 -13.10 -12.24
C GLY A 65 10.33 -13.19 -10.73
N PHE A 66 10.51 -14.40 -10.20
CA PHE A 66 10.96 -14.64 -8.82
C PHE A 66 12.47 -14.41 -8.66
N ALA A 67 13.03 -13.40 -9.35
CA ALA A 67 14.47 -13.17 -9.41
C ALA A 67 14.94 -12.27 -8.27
N VAL A 68 15.30 -12.93 -7.17
CA VAL A 68 16.31 -12.62 -6.14
C VAL A 68 17.16 -11.35 -6.38
N SER A 69 16.72 -10.20 -5.89
CA SER A 69 17.38 -9.40 -4.85
C SER A 69 16.77 -7.99 -4.77
N GLY A 70 15.96 -7.78 -3.74
CA GLY A 70 15.22 -6.52 -3.52
C GLY A 70 13.75 -6.73 -3.84
N GLY A 71 12.94 -6.95 -2.80
CA GLY A 71 11.50 -7.16 -2.94
C GLY A 71 10.88 -6.10 -3.83
N ASP A 72 9.93 -6.50 -4.68
CA ASP A 72 9.18 -5.66 -5.60
C ASP A 72 8.92 -4.26 -5.01
N VAL A 73 9.73 -3.27 -5.39
CA VAL A 73 9.51 -1.88 -5.04
C VAL A 73 8.53 -1.32 -6.06
N SER A 74 7.24 -1.32 -5.70
CA SER A 74 6.16 -0.88 -6.59
C SER A 74 5.92 0.64 -6.58
N GLY A 75 6.87 1.43 -6.07
CA GLY A 75 6.89 2.88 -6.22
C GLY A 75 7.41 3.66 -5.01
N ALA A 76 7.37 4.98 -5.14
CA ALA A 76 7.71 5.96 -4.11
C ALA A 76 6.52 6.90 -3.86
N LEU A 77 6.15 7.13 -2.60
CA LEU A 77 5.04 8.02 -2.20
C LEU A 77 5.55 9.30 -1.52
N SER A 78 5.05 10.50 -1.89
CA SER A 78 5.55 11.80 -1.40
C SER A 78 4.50 12.78 -0.83
N GLY A 79 3.75 12.39 0.20
CA GLY A 79 2.57 13.15 0.65
C GLY A 79 2.79 14.15 1.81
N LEU A 80 2.22 15.35 1.68
CA LEU A 80 1.99 16.36 2.75
C LEU A 80 1.03 15.89 3.88
N GLY A 81 0.47 14.69 3.76
CA GLY A 81 -0.45 14.10 4.75
C GLY A 81 0.23 13.15 5.75
N LEU A 82 1.48 12.75 5.51
CA LEU A 82 2.26 11.95 6.46
C LEU A 82 2.99 12.92 7.40
N THR A 83 2.73 12.83 8.71
CA THR A 83 3.42 13.69 9.67
C THR A 83 4.77 13.09 10.07
N GLU A 84 5.78 13.93 10.26
CA GLU A 84 7.12 13.49 10.71
C GLU A 84 7.05 12.77 12.07
N ALA A 85 6.16 13.22 12.96
CA ALA A 85 5.93 12.59 14.26
C ALA A 85 5.38 11.16 14.12
N ASP A 86 4.42 10.94 13.23
CA ASP A 86 3.85 9.61 13.00
C ASP A 86 4.84 8.66 12.32
N ILE A 87 5.65 9.18 11.38
CA ILE A 87 6.73 8.41 10.74
C ILE A 87 7.78 8.01 11.77
N ALA A 88 8.27 8.97 12.56
CA ALA A 88 9.26 8.69 13.62
C ALA A 88 8.70 7.75 14.70
N GLY A 89 7.39 7.77 14.93
CA GLY A 89 6.68 6.85 15.82
C GLY A 89 6.46 5.45 15.25
N GLY A 90 6.88 5.16 14.01
CA GLY A 90 6.72 3.86 13.36
C GLY A 90 5.26 3.51 13.02
N LEU A 91 4.35 4.50 13.00
CA LEU A 91 2.92 4.24 12.84
C LEU A 91 2.54 3.80 11.42
N TYR A 92 3.42 4.05 10.45
CA TYR A 92 3.27 3.62 9.06
C TYR A 92 3.98 2.30 8.75
N ASP A 93 4.68 1.69 9.72
CA ASP A 93 5.49 0.49 9.48
C ASP A 93 4.62 -0.71 9.07
N GLY A 94 4.80 -1.16 7.82
CA GLY A 94 3.99 -2.23 7.24
C GLY A 94 2.51 -1.87 7.11
N ALA A 95 2.17 -0.57 7.01
CA ALA A 95 0.83 -0.12 6.65
C ALA A 95 0.44 -0.67 5.27
N ALA A 96 -0.80 -1.11 5.09
CA ALA A 96 -1.27 -1.67 3.84
C ALA A 96 -1.52 -0.55 2.82
N VAL A 97 -1.12 -0.76 1.57
CA VAL A 97 -1.35 0.15 0.45
C VAL A 97 -2.15 -0.58 -0.61
N GLU A 98 -3.26 0.02 -1.04
CA GLU A 98 -4.02 -0.44 -2.20
C GLU A 98 -3.94 0.62 -3.30
N THR A 99 -3.54 0.21 -4.51
CA THR A 99 -3.51 1.08 -5.69
C THR A 99 -4.72 0.78 -6.56
N TRP A 100 -5.51 1.80 -6.87
CA TRP A 100 -6.75 1.69 -7.63
C TRP A 100 -6.65 2.53 -8.91
N LEU A 101 -7.32 2.07 -9.96
CA LEU A 101 -7.67 2.85 -11.14
C LEU A 101 -9.17 3.12 -11.09
N VAL A 102 -9.57 4.38 -11.09
CA VAL A 102 -10.94 4.81 -10.78
C VAL A 102 -11.43 5.75 -11.88
N ASP A 103 -12.65 5.55 -12.35
CA ASP A 103 -13.35 6.56 -13.14
C ASP A 103 -13.76 7.73 -12.23
N TRP A 104 -13.22 8.93 -12.44
CA TRP A 104 -13.56 10.08 -11.61
C TRP A 104 -14.98 10.62 -11.86
N THR A 105 -15.63 10.24 -12.96
CA THR A 105 -17.04 10.56 -13.21
C THR A 105 -18.01 9.60 -12.50
N ASP A 106 -17.57 8.36 -12.26
CA ASP A 106 -18.32 7.31 -11.57
C ASP A 106 -17.36 6.47 -10.69
N PRO A 107 -17.09 6.89 -9.43
CA PRO A 107 -16.05 6.27 -8.60
C PRO A 107 -16.31 4.82 -8.16
N ASP A 108 -17.52 4.30 -8.39
CA ASP A 108 -17.83 2.89 -8.19
C ASP A 108 -17.31 2.02 -9.35
N THR A 109 -17.10 2.62 -10.53
CA THR A 109 -16.39 2.00 -11.65
C THR A 109 -14.88 2.11 -11.41
N ARG A 110 -14.34 1.11 -10.71
CA ARG A 110 -12.93 1.04 -10.34
C ARG A 110 -12.33 -0.36 -10.48
N LEU A 111 -11.01 -0.39 -10.59
CA LEU A 111 -10.20 -1.61 -10.66
C LEU A 111 -9.08 -1.52 -9.63
N LEU A 112 -8.99 -2.50 -8.73
CA LEU A 112 -7.80 -2.67 -7.90
C LEU A 112 -6.64 -3.08 -8.81
N LEU A 113 -5.56 -2.31 -8.82
CA LEU A 113 -4.34 -2.57 -9.58
C LEU A 113 -3.31 -3.35 -8.76
N ASP A 114 -3.09 -2.97 -7.51
CA ASP A 114 -2.06 -3.61 -6.70
C ASP A 114 -2.36 -3.51 -5.21
N VAL A 115 -1.79 -4.43 -4.44
CA VAL A 115 -1.80 -4.43 -2.98
C VAL A 115 -0.38 -4.64 -2.49
N GLY A 116 0.07 -3.77 -1.61
CA GLY A 116 1.40 -3.83 -1.03
C GLY A 116 1.41 -3.38 0.42
N THR A 117 2.60 -3.27 0.98
CA THR A 117 2.84 -2.71 2.31
C THR A 117 3.91 -1.64 2.25
N LEU A 118 3.76 -0.60 3.07
CA LEU A 118 4.83 0.38 3.25
C LEU A 118 6.07 -0.26 3.88
N GLY A 119 7.18 -0.12 3.15
CA GLY A 119 8.53 -0.47 3.57
C GLY A 119 9.28 0.73 4.12
N GLU A 120 10.48 0.98 3.60
CA GLU A 120 11.31 2.09 4.08
C GLU A 120 10.72 3.46 3.70
N ILE A 121 10.68 4.38 4.66
CA ILE A 121 10.30 5.78 4.44
C ILE A 121 11.55 6.65 4.61
N ARG A 122 11.94 7.34 3.55
CA ARG A 122 13.11 8.22 3.52
C ARG A 122 12.68 9.66 3.39
N ARG A 123 13.44 10.60 3.96
CA ARG A 123 13.22 12.03 3.76
C ARG A 123 13.94 12.50 2.50
N ALA A 124 13.24 13.22 1.64
CA ALA A 124 13.76 13.85 0.42
C ALA A 124 13.43 15.34 0.44
N GLY A 125 14.30 16.14 1.06
CA GLY A 125 14.05 17.58 1.26
C GLY A 125 12.87 17.82 2.21
N ASP A 126 11.85 18.51 1.70
CA ASP A 126 10.59 18.80 2.41
C ASP A 126 9.50 17.75 2.17
N ALA A 127 9.82 16.69 1.42
CA ALA A 127 8.95 15.57 1.15
C ALA A 127 9.47 14.27 1.79
N PHE A 128 8.59 13.28 1.88
CA PHE A 128 8.96 11.90 2.17
C PHE A 128 8.93 11.07 0.90
N VAL A 129 9.62 9.95 0.91
CA VAL A 129 9.62 8.95 -0.15
C VAL A 129 9.42 7.61 0.53
N ALA A 130 8.25 7.03 0.36
CA ALA A 130 7.91 5.74 0.95
C ALA A 130 7.98 4.63 -0.09
N GLU A 131 8.76 3.60 0.19
CA GLU A 131 8.83 2.36 -0.58
C GLU A 131 7.54 1.56 -0.40
N VAL A 132 6.92 1.13 -1.49
CA VAL A 132 5.81 0.16 -1.46
C VAL A 132 6.37 -1.20 -1.84
N ARG A 133 6.20 -2.20 -0.97
CA ARG A 133 6.62 -3.58 -1.21
C ARG A 133 5.44 -4.43 -1.65
N GLY A 134 5.62 -5.17 -2.74
CA GLY A 134 4.62 -6.12 -3.23
C GLY A 134 4.37 -7.27 -2.25
N LEU A 135 3.27 -8.02 -2.45
CA LEU A 135 2.90 -9.15 -1.60
C LEU A 135 3.99 -10.25 -1.49
N ALA A 136 4.82 -10.38 -2.53
CA ALA A 136 5.89 -11.37 -2.59
C ALA A 136 7.00 -11.14 -1.55
N ASP A 137 7.21 -9.90 -1.09
CA ASP A 137 8.19 -9.56 -0.04
C ASP A 137 7.99 -10.42 1.23
N ARG A 138 6.74 -10.78 1.53
CA ARG A 138 6.41 -11.65 2.66
C ARG A 138 6.92 -13.08 2.51
N LEU A 139 7.11 -13.56 1.29
CA LEU A 139 7.60 -14.91 0.99
C LEU A 139 9.13 -14.99 1.10
N ASP A 140 9.83 -13.87 0.89
CA ASP A 140 11.30 -13.79 1.00
C ASP A 140 11.77 -13.74 2.46
N ALA A 141 10.87 -13.45 3.40
CA ALA A 141 11.20 -13.47 4.82
C ALA A 141 11.60 -14.89 5.27
N GLU A 142 12.82 -15.05 5.78
CA GLU A 142 13.26 -16.32 6.37
C GLU A 142 12.36 -16.66 7.58
N ARG A 143 11.50 -17.67 7.40
CA ARG A 143 10.63 -18.18 8.46
C ARG A 143 11.11 -19.56 8.87
N GLY A 144 11.40 -19.73 10.15
CA GLY A 144 11.86 -20.99 10.67
C GLY A 144 12.14 -20.94 12.16
N ARG A 145 12.61 -22.06 12.70
CA ARG A 145 13.07 -22.16 14.08
C ARG A 145 14.43 -22.81 14.11
N THR A 146 15.25 -22.35 15.03
CA THR A 146 16.51 -23.01 15.39
C THR A 146 16.34 -23.77 16.70
N TYR A 147 16.95 -24.95 16.81
CA TYR A 147 17.05 -25.66 18.08
C TYR A 147 18.04 -24.93 18.99
N ARG A 148 17.58 -24.44 20.15
CA ARG A 148 18.40 -23.75 21.16
C ARG A 148 17.93 -24.17 22.57
N ALA A 149 18.78 -23.98 23.58
CA ALA A 149 18.43 -24.29 24.97
C ALA A 149 17.41 -23.31 25.58
N THR A 150 17.30 -22.10 25.02
CA THR A 150 16.36 -21.06 25.46
C THR A 150 14.98 -21.22 24.81
N CYS A 151 13.93 -20.83 25.53
CA CYS A 151 12.58 -20.74 24.95
C CYS A 151 12.56 -19.69 23.83
N GLY A 152 11.96 -20.05 22.69
CA GLY A 152 11.79 -19.16 21.53
C GLY A 152 10.33 -18.75 21.30
N ALA A 153 9.50 -18.85 22.34
CA ALA A 153 8.11 -18.39 22.35
C ALA A 153 8.05 -16.97 22.90
N ASP A 154 7.18 -16.13 22.33
CA ASP A 154 6.85 -14.85 22.92
C ASP A 154 5.89 -15.07 24.10
N LEU A 155 6.05 -14.30 25.17
CA LEU A 155 5.18 -14.41 26.34
C LEU A 155 3.71 -14.19 25.93
N GLY A 156 2.85 -15.15 26.25
CA GLY A 156 1.43 -15.10 25.87
C GLY A 156 1.12 -15.62 24.47
N ASP A 157 2.12 -16.02 23.68
CA ASP A 157 1.86 -16.69 22.40
C ASP A 157 1.30 -18.11 22.59
N ALA A 158 0.75 -18.68 21.52
CA ALA A 158 0.15 -20.02 21.54
C ALA A 158 1.14 -21.15 21.90
N ARG A 159 2.46 -20.92 21.79
CA ARG A 159 3.50 -21.89 22.18
C ARG A 159 3.93 -21.68 23.64
N CYS A 160 3.85 -20.47 24.15
CA CYS A 160 4.10 -20.12 25.54
C CYS A 160 2.98 -20.66 26.43
N GLY A 161 1.71 -20.47 26.04
CA GLY A 161 0.54 -20.98 26.74
C GLY A 161 0.23 -20.33 28.09
N VAL A 162 1.00 -19.31 28.49
CA VAL A 162 0.74 -18.49 29.68
C VAL A 162 -0.34 -17.47 29.33
N ASP A 163 -1.41 -17.42 30.12
CA ASP A 163 -2.42 -16.35 30.00
C ASP A 163 -1.85 -15.05 30.58
N VAL A 164 -1.88 -13.99 29.78
CA VAL A 164 -1.39 -12.64 30.14
C VAL A 164 -2.51 -11.62 30.27
N ALA A 165 -3.77 -12.06 30.19
CA ALA A 165 -4.97 -11.24 30.41
C ALA A 165 -5.21 -10.92 31.89
#